data_AF-A0A7G9XTQ8-F1
#
_entry.id   AF-A0A7G9XTQ8-F1
#
_cell.length_a   1.000
_cell.length_b   1.000
_cell.length_c   1.000
_cell.angle_alpha   90.00
_cell.angle_beta   90.00
_cell.angle_gamma   90.00
#
_symmetry.space_group_name_H-M   'P 1'
#
loop_
_entity.id
_entity.type
_entity.pdbx_description
1 polymer ?
#
loop_
_entity_poly.entity_id
_entity_poly.type
_entity_poly.pdbx_seq_one_letter_code
_entity_poly.pdbx_strand_id
1 'polypeptide(L)'
;MAPGSYPFGLDPVGPGPHGTAELVARLRAAGCVFAEDEAALLREAASGAELEALVARRVAGEPLEPLLGWAEFAGLRIAVAPGVFVPRVRSELLVDLALDGLPDDAVVVELCCGVGAIAAAIRAARPDAEVWAIDIDPDAVAVARRNLPPERVVAGDLYDALPPELRGRVDLVVANAPYVPSDEIAFMPSEARDHEHRIALDGGPDGTAVQARVASGCREWLAPGARVVIETSERQAPLTASLLDEQGLAVRVVRDEHRDGTAVVGTWRPAPAGEAHTAHVRPG
;
A
#
# COMPACT_ATOMS: atom_id res chain seq x y z
N MET A 1 -45.45 26.61 -36.02
CA MET A 1 -44.60 25.42 -35.86
C MET A 1 -43.75 25.63 -34.62
N ALA A 2 -43.89 24.75 -33.64
CA ALA A 2 -43.20 24.81 -32.35
C ALA A 2 -41.85 24.05 -32.41
N PRO A 3 -40.83 24.46 -31.63
CA PRO A 3 -39.88 23.55 -31.01
C PRO A 3 -40.43 23.18 -29.62
N GLY A 4 -40.65 21.91 -29.26
CA GLY A 4 -39.60 20.91 -29.07
C GLY A 4 -39.35 20.74 -27.57
N SER A 5 -40.31 20.17 -26.84
CA SER A 5 -40.27 19.91 -25.41
C SER A 5 -39.41 18.69 -25.07
N TYR A 6 -38.38 18.87 -24.24
CA TYR A 6 -37.73 17.78 -23.49
C TYR A 6 -38.28 17.77 -22.06
N PRO A 7 -38.79 16.64 -21.53
CA PRO A 7 -39.39 16.57 -20.21
C PRO A 7 -38.37 16.01 -19.21
N PHE A 8 -37.59 16.86 -18.55
CA PHE A 8 -36.99 16.53 -17.26
C PHE A 8 -36.86 17.84 -16.47
N GLY A 9 -37.98 18.26 -15.90
CA GLY A 9 -37.95 19.16 -14.75
C GLY A 9 -37.36 18.37 -13.60
N LEU A 10 -36.14 18.73 -13.20
CA LEU A 10 -35.64 18.36 -11.87
C LEU A 10 -36.36 19.29 -10.89
N ASP A 11 -37.42 18.79 -10.28
CA ASP A 11 -37.91 19.37 -9.04
C ASP A 11 -36.76 19.36 -8.01
N PRO A 12 -36.61 20.39 -7.16
CA PRO A 12 -35.70 20.31 -6.04
C PRO A 12 -36.19 19.20 -5.11
N VAL A 13 -35.50 18.07 -5.13
CA VAL A 13 -35.76 16.94 -4.24
C VAL A 13 -35.49 17.41 -2.82
N GLY A 14 -36.55 17.57 -2.02
CA GLY A 14 -36.48 17.87 -0.60
C GLY A 14 -35.68 16.80 0.16
N PRO A 15 -35.22 17.11 1.39
CA PRO A 15 -34.39 16.20 2.15
C PRO A 15 -35.16 14.88 2.36
N GLY A 16 -34.54 13.76 1.99
CA GLY A 16 -35.05 12.44 2.33
C GLY A 16 -35.27 12.30 3.85
N PRO A 17 -36.01 11.28 4.28
CA PRO A 17 -36.56 11.19 5.64
C PRO A 17 -35.53 11.10 6.78
N HIS A 18 -34.23 10.96 6.48
CA HIS A 18 -33.16 10.87 7.48
C HIS A 18 -32.25 12.09 7.37
N GLY A 19 -32.36 13.01 8.33
CA GLY A 19 -31.47 14.17 8.41
C GLY A 19 -30.03 13.76 8.70
N THR A 20 -29.04 14.58 8.33
CA THR A 20 -27.62 14.36 8.61
C THR A 20 -27.36 13.97 10.08
N ALA A 21 -28.08 14.58 11.03
CA ALA A 21 -27.97 14.26 12.45
C ALA A 21 -28.36 12.82 12.80
N GLU A 22 -29.36 12.24 12.12
CA GLU A 22 -29.81 10.86 12.35
C GLU A 22 -28.78 9.85 11.82
N LEU A 23 -28.21 10.12 10.64
CA LEU A 23 -27.13 9.31 10.09
C LEU A 23 -25.90 9.29 11.01
N VAL A 24 -25.45 10.47 11.48
CA VAL A 24 -24.35 10.56 12.45
C VAL A 24 -24.68 9.78 13.72
N ALA A 25 -25.91 9.89 14.24
CA ALA A 25 -26.31 9.14 15.44
C ALA A 25 -26.25 7.62 15.25
N ARG A 26 -26.69 7.11 14.08
CA ARG A 26 -26.60 5.68 13.73
C ARG A 26 -25.15 5.20 13.66
N LEU A 27 -24.29 5.95 13.00
CA LEU A 27 -22.86 5.61 12.87
C LEU A 27 -22.16 5.62 14.24
N ARG A 28 -22.43 6.62 15.10
CA ARG A 28 -21.93 6.65 16.48
C ARG A 28 -22.41 5.47 17.31
N ALA A 29 -23.69 5.12 17.20
CA ALA A 29 -24.25 3.98 17.90
C ALA A 29 -23.60 2.65 17.46
N ALA A 30 -23.08 2.59 16.24
CA ALA A 30 -22.31 1.47 15.70
C ALA A 30 -20.81 1.53 16.05
N GLY A 31 -20.35 2.54 16.80
CA GLY A 31 -18.95 2.68 17.22
C GLY A 31 -18.05 3.44 16.24
N CYS A 32 -18.60 4.11 15.22
CA CYS A 32 -17.82 4.93 14.30
C CYS A 32 -17.25 6.15 15.03
N VAL A 33 -15.92 6.25 15.12
CA VAL A 33 -15.21 7.33 15.84
C VAL A 33 -15.38 8.67 15.11
N PHE A 34 -15.34 8.66 13.77
CA PHE A 34 -15.44 9.85 12.91
C PHE A 34 -16.80 9.95 12.21
N ALA A 35 -17.88 9.70 12.95
CA ALA A 35 -19.22 9.56 12.40
C ALA A 35 -19.70 10.74 11.54
N GLU A 36 -19.31 11.98 11.86
CA GLU A 36 -19.59 13.16 11.03
C GLU A 36 -18.96 13.05 9.63
N ASP A 37 -17.68 12.73 9.57
CA ASP A 37 -16.91 12.67 8.33
C ASP A 37 -17.38 11.49 7.48
N GLU A 38 -17.60 10.33 8.10
CA GLU A 38 -18.16 9.16 7.42
C GLU A 38 -19.57 9.44 6.87
N ALA A 39 -20.43 10.14 7.63
CA ALA A 39 -21.76 10.52 7.17
C ALA A 39 -21.70 11.47 5.96
N ALA A 40 -20.74 12.40 5.95
CA ALA A 40 -20.52 13.29 4.82
C ALA A 40 -20.11 12.51 3.56
N LEU A 41 -19.14 11.60 3.69
CA LEU A 41 -18.64 10.76 2.59
C LEU A 41 -19.73 9.84 2.03
N LEU A 42 -20.52 9.17 2.88
CA LEU A 42 -21.62 8.31 2.45
C LEU A 42 -22.68 9.08 1.66
N ARG A 43 -22.97 10.33 2.08
CA ARG A 43 -23.93 11.21 1.38
C ARG A 43 -23.37 11.81 0.09
N GLU A 44 -22.04 11.97 -0.03
CA GLU A 44 -21.39 12.31 -1.29
C GLU A 44 -21.50 11.13 -2.27
N ALA A 45 -21.36 9.90 -1.77
CA ALA A 45 -21.37 8.69 -2.60
C ALA A 45 -22.76 8.29 -3.10
N ALA A 46 -23.82 8.44 -2.29
CA ALA A 46 -25.15 7.93 -2.63
C ALA A 46 -26.30 8.75 -2.01
N SER A 47 -27.52 8.51 -2.52
CA SER A 47 -28.75 9.11 -2.00
C SER A 47 -29.91 8.11 -1.94
N GLY A 48 -30.97 8.44 -1.20
CA GLY A 48 -32.19 7.63 -1.12
C GLY A 48 -31.92 6.19 -0.63
N ALA A 49 -32.49 5.21 -1.34
CA ALA A 49 -32.38 3.80 -0.97
C ALA A 49 -30.95 3.25 -1.05
N GLU A 50 -30.12 3.79 -1.94
CA GLU A 50 -28.72 3.38 -2.08
C GLU A 50 -27.90 3.84 -0.88
N LEU A 51 -28.09 5.09 -0.43
CA LEU A 51 -27.47 5.58 0.80
C LEU A 51 -27.86 4.70 1.99
N GLU A 52 -29.14 4.39 2.16
CA GLU A 52 -29.59 3.52 3.25
C GLU A 52 -28.94 2.13 3.22
N ALA A 53 -28.73 1.57 2.02
CA ALA A 53 -28.02 0.30 1.87
C ALA A 53 -26.54 0.40 2.29
N LEU A 54 -25.83 1.47 1.90
CA LEU A 54 -24.44 1.68 2.33
C LEU A 54 -24.34 1.89 3.84
N VAL A 55 -25.25 2.67 4.43
CA VAL A 55 -25.29 2.93 5.87
C VAL A 55 -25.58 1.65 6.64
N ALA A 56 -26.52 0.82 6.18
CA ALA A 56 -26.82 -0.45 6.83
C ALA A 56 -25.60 -1.38 6.84
N ARG A 57 -24.86 -1.45 5.74
CA ARG A 57 -23.60 -2.24 5.63
C ARG A 57 -22.51 -1.67 6.55
N ARG A 58 -22.33 -0.35 6.57
CA ARG A 58 -21.36 0.31 7.46
C ARG A 58 -21.65 0.04 8.93
N VAL A 59 -22.92 0.17 9.34
CA VAL A 59 -23.40 -0.13 10.71
C VAL A 59 -23.22 -1.61 11.07
N ALA A 60 -23.30 -2.51 10.08
CA ALA A 60 -23.04 -3.93 10.27
C ALA A 60 -21.54 -4.28 10.41
N GLY A 61 -20.64 -3.30 10.28
CA GLY A 61 -19.20 -3.48 10.47
C GLY A 61 -18.38 -3.53 9.19
N GLU A 62 -18.99 -3.40 8.00
CA GLU A 62 -18.21 -3.33 6.76
C GLU A 62 -17.33 -2.06 6.74
N PRO A 63 -16.05 -2.14 6.31
CA PRO A 63 -15.17 -0.98 6.23
C PRO A 63 -15.70 0.08 5.27
N LEU A 64 -15.45 1.35 5.56
CA LEU A 64 -16.01 2.47 4.79
C LEU A 64 -15.47 2.53 3.35
N GLU A 65 -14.17 2.35 3.18
CA GLU A 65 -13.48 2.57 1.91
C GLU A 65 -13.95 1.60 0.81
N PRO A 66 -14.13 0.29 1.07
CA PRO A 66 -14.78 -0.62 0.12
C PRO A 66 -16.25 -0.27 -0.20
N LEU A 67 -16.97 0.39 0.73
CA LEU A 67 -18.33 0.89 0.46
C LEU A 67 -18.31 2.09 -0.49
N LEU A 68 -17.32 2.97 -0.34
CA LEU A 68 -17.10 4.13 -1.21
C LEU A 68 -16.44 3.75 -2.55
N GLY A 69 -15.72 2.63 -2.58
CA GLY A 69 -14.91 2.18 -3.72
C GLY A 69 -13.54 2.86 -3.83
N TRP A 70 -13.15 3.69 -2.85
CA TRP A 70 -11.87 4.37 -2.81
C TRP A 70 -11.42 4.68 -1.37
N ALA A 71 -10.11 4.87 -1.20
CA ALA A 71 -9.46 5.35 0.02
C ALA A 71 -8.60 6.58 -0.29
N GLU A 72 -8.49 7.52 0.64
CA GLU A 72 -7.52 8.61 0.54
C GLU A 72 -6.13 8.11 0.94
N PHE A 73 -5.11 8.38 0.12
CA PHE A 73 -3.73 8.04 0.42
C PHE A 73 -2.79 9.03 -0.26
N ALA A 74 -1.92 9.69 0.50
CA ALA A 74 -0.97 10.69 0.01
C ALA A 74 -1.63 11.78 -0.88
N GLY A 75 -2.84 12.22 -0.51
CA GLY A 75 -3.63 13.20 -1.25
C GLY A 75 -4.30 12.70 -2.53
N LEU A 76 -4.27 11.38 -2.79
CA LEU A 76 -4.92 10.73 -3.93
C LEU A 76 -6.15 9.93 -3.48
N ARG A 77 -7.17 9.86 -4.35
CA ARG A 77 -8.26 8.88 -4.21
C ARG A 77 -7.86 7.59 -4.93
N ILE A 78 -7.42 6.59 -4.16
CA ILE A 78 -7.00 5.29 -4.65
C ILE A 78 -8.20 4.36 -4.70
N ALA A 79 -8.50 3.76 -5.85
CA ALA A 79 -9.57 2.77 -5.95
C ALA A 79 -9.26 1.57 -5.06
N VAL A 80 -10.28 1.09 -4.34
CA VAL A 80 -10.22 -0.12 -3.50
C VAL A 80 -11.40 -1.04 -3.80
N ALA A 81 -11.37 -2.27 -3.30
CA ALA A 81 -12.47 -3.21 -3.42
C ALA A 81 -12.59 -4.06 -2.16
N PRO A 82 -13.77 -4.66 -1.89
CA PRO A 82 -13.93 -5.61 -0.79
C PRO A 82 -12.91 -6.75 -0.89
N GLY A 83 -12.39 -7.20 0.26
CA GLY A 83 -11.38 -8.26 0.33
C GLY A 83 -9.94 -7.77 0.18
N VAL A 84 -9.70 -6.67 -0.53
CA VAL A 84 -8.32 -6.16 -0.73
C VAL A 84 -7.93 -5.24 0.42
N PHE A 85 -6.65 -5.29 0.82
CA PHE A 85 -6.07 -4.41 1.81
C PHE A 85 -6.31 -2.93 1.49
N VAL A 86 -6.87 -2.20 2.45
CA VAL A 86 -7.09 -0.76 2.31
C VAL A 86 -5.80 -0.01 2.71
N PRO A 87 -5.26 0.91 1.89
CA PRO A 87 -4.05 1.66 2.23
C PRO A 87 -4.16 2.39 3.57
N ARG A 88 -3.05 2.45 4.32
CA ARG A 88 -3.01 3.06 5.65
C ARG A 88 -2.16 4.33 5.62
N VAL A 89 -2.58 5.36 6.37
CA VAL A 89 -1.83 6.62 6.51
C VAL A 89 -0.38 6.39 6.96
N ARG A 90 -0.13 5.40 7.83
CA ARG A 90 1.23 5.04 8.26
C ARG A 90 2.16 4.67 7.09
N SER A 91 1.60 4.12 6.02
CA SER A 91 2.35 3.72 4.82
C SER A 91 2.77 4.91 3.96
N GLU A 92 2.27 6.12 4.22
CA GLU A 92 2.77 7.34 3.56
C GLU A 92 4.24 7.61 3.88
N LEU A 93 4.75 7.11 5.01
CA LEU A 93 6.19 7.14 5.31
C LEU A 93 7.02 6.47 4.20
N LEU A 94 6.50 5.42 3.56
CA LEU A 94 7.20 4.74 2.47
C LEU A 94 7.29 5.62 1.22
N VAL A 95 6.28 6.46 0.98
CA VAL A 95 6.30 7.45 -0.11
C VAL A 95 7.35 8.51 0.17
N ASP A 96 7.38 9.06 1.39
CA ASP A 96 8.38 10.06 1.79
C ASP A 96 9.81 9.51 1.63
N LEU A 97 10.05 8.28 2.12
CA LEU A 97 11.34 7.60 2.00
C LEU A 97 11.69 7.24 0.56
N ALA A 98 10.71 6.85 -0.25
CA ALA A 98 10.91 6.55 -1.66
C ALA A 98 11.42 7.78 -2.40
N LEU A 99 10.77 8.94 -2.21
CA LEU A 99 11.08 10.18 -2.90
C LEU A 99 12.42 10.80 -2.46
N ASP A 100 12.86 10.54 -1.24
CA ASP A 100 14.13 11.05 -0.68
C ASP A 100 15.35 10.54 -1.47
N GLY A 101 15.88 11.32 -2.40
CA GLY A 101 17.07 10.97 -3.17
C GLY A 101 16.85 9.93 -4.27
N LEU A 102 15.62 9.81 -4.79
CA LEU A 102 15.34 9.01 -5.99
C LEU A 102 15.94 9.71 -7.23
N PRO A 103 16.81 9.04 -8.03
CA PRO A 103 17.44 9.65 -9.20
C PRO A 103 16.41 9.97 -10.30
N ASP A 104 16.79 10.79 -11.28
CA ASP A 104 15.99 11.03 -12.49
C ASP A 104 15.80 9.73 -13.27
N ASP A 105 14.64 9.56 -13.90
CA ASP A 105 14.28 8.38 -14.71
C ASP A 105 14.41 7.04 -13.95
N ALA A 106 14.27 7.07 -12.62
CA ALA A 106 14.48 5.91 -11.75
C ALA A 106 13.54 4.74 -12.06
N VAL A 107 14.05 3.52 -11.91
CA VAL A 107 13.24 2.30 -11.91
C VAL A 107 12.84 1.95 -10.47
N VAL A 108 11.54 1.99 -10.20
CA VAL A 108 10.94 1.69 -8.90
C VAL A 108 10.14 0.39 -8.98
N VAL A 109 10.29 -0.46 -7.99
CA VAL A 109 9.51 -1.70 -7.83
C VAL A 109 8.78 -1.67 -6.49
N GLU A 110 7.46 -1.68 -6.51
CA GLU A 110 6.61 -1.96 -5.35
C GLU A 110 6.27 -3.45 -5.29
N LEU A 111 6.74 -4.14 -4.26
CA LEU A 111 6.36 -5.52 -3.97
C LEU A 111 5.24 -5.57 -2.93
N CYS A 112 4.34 -6.56 -3.07
CA CYS A 112 3.13 -6.66 -2.26
C CYS A 112 2.30 -5.36 -2.38
N CYS A 113 2.07 -4.91 -3.63
CA CYS A 113 1.53 -3.59 -3.89
C CYS A 113 0.09 -3.39 -3.43
N GLY A 114 -0.66 -4.47 -3.17
CA GLY A 114 -2.10 -4.41 -2.92
C GLY A 114 -2.80 -3.69 -4.07
N VAL A 115 -3.50 -2.60 -3.75
CA VAL A 115 -4.14 -1.71 -4.73
C VAL A 115 -3.18 -0.74 -5.45
N GLY A 116 -1.89 -0.81 -5.19
CA GLY A 116 -0.85 0.03 -5.81
C GLY A 116 -0.80 1.46 -5.30
N ALA A 117 -1.13 1.67 -4.02
CA ALA A 117 -1.25 3.02 -3.45
C ALA A 117 0.10 3.75 -3.36
N ILE A 118 1.17 3.06 -2.94
CA ILE A 118 2.51 3.64 -2.82
C ILE A 118 3.06 3.93 -4.22
N ALA A 119 2.96 2.99 -5.18
CA ALA A 119 3.36 3.22 -6.57
C ALA A 119 2.58 4.37 -7.21
N ALA A 120 1.28 4.50 -6.95
CA ALA A 120 0.47 5.59 -7.48
C ALA A 120 0.93 6.95 -6.95
N ALA A 121 1.22 7.04 -5.65
CA ALA A 121 1.75 8.24 -5.02
C ALA A 121 3.15 8.61 -5.54
N ILE A 122 4.06 7.64 -5.64
CA ILE A 122 5.40 7.85 -6.20
C ILE A 122 5.29 8.36 -7.64
N ARG A 123 4.49 7.72 -8.50
CA ARG A 123 4.32 8.11 -9.90
C ARG A 123 3.68 9.50 -10.04
N ALA A 124 2.76 9.87 -9.14
CA ALA A 124 2.17 11.21 -9.14
C ALA A 124 3.23 12.30 -8.83
N ALA A 125 4.15 12.02 -7.90
CA ALA A 125 5.23 12.93 -7.53
C ALA A 125 6.43 12.89 -8.51
N ARG A 126 6.66 11.73 -9.15
CA ARG A 126 7.77 11.47 -10.10
C ARG A 126 7.25 10.86 -11.39
N PRO A 127 6.67 11.69 -12.29
CA PRO A 127 6.15 11.22 -13.57
C PRO A 127 7.23 10.67 -14.51
N ASP A 128 8.50 10.96 -14.24
CA ASP A 128 9.67 10.46 -14.96
C ASP A 128 10.09 9.04 -14.52
N ALA A 129 9.66 8.59 -13.33
CA ALA A 129 10.03 7.27 -12.83
C ALA A 129 9.28 6.14 -13.55
N GLU A 130 10.00 5.05 -13.85
CA GLU A 130 9.44 3.78 -14.29
C GLU A 130 9.01 2.95 -13.08
N VAL A 131 7.72 2.96 -12.75
CA VAL A 131 7.19 2.27 -11.57
C VAL A 131 6.51 0.95 -11.94
N TRP A 132 6.96 -0.15 -11.34
CA TRP A 132 6.38 -1.49 -11.43
C TRP A 132 5.72 -1.88 -10.11
N ALA A 133 4.57 -2.52 -10.18
CA ALA A 133 3.80 -2.97 -9.02
C ALA A 133 3.49 -4.46 -9.14
N ILE A 134 3.79 -5.23 -8.09
CA ILE A 134 3.66 -6.69 -8.09
C ILE A 134 2.88 -7.12 -6.86
N ASP A 135 1.87 -7.95 -7.09
CA ASP A 135 1.15 -8.62 -6.01
C ASP A 135 0.80 -10.05 -6.39
N ILE A 136 0.74 -10.92 -5.38
CA ILE A 136 0.36 -12.32 -5.52
C ILE A 136 -1.16 -12.50 -5.50
N ASP A 137 -1.90 -11.55 -4.91
CA ASP A 137 -3.35 -11.57 -4.85
C ASP A 137 -3.95 -11.06 -6.18
N PRO A 138 -4.63 -11.92 -6.97
CA PRO A 138 -5.22 -11.52 -8.24
C PRO A 138 -6.31 -10.45 -8.10
N ASP A 139 -7.03 -10.41 -6.97
CA ASP A 139 -8.07 -9.41 -6.72
C ASP A 139 -7.43 -8.05 -6.45
N ALA A 140 -6.33 -8.03 -5.70
CA ALA A 140 -5.53 -6.82 -5.49
C ALA A 140 -4.97 -6.27 -6.81
N VAL A 141 -4.38 -7.15 -7.64
CA VAL A 141 -3.86 -6.80 -8.97
C VAL A 141 -4.96 -6.22 -9.88
N ALA A 142 -6.16 -6.79 -9.85
CA ALA A 142 -7.29 -6.30 -10.64
C ALA A 142 -7.69 -4.86 -10.26
N VAL A 143 -7.55 -4.50 -8.97
CA VAL A 143 -7.78 -3.13 -8.48
C VAL A 143 -6.58 -2.23 -8.80
N ALA A 144 -5.35 -2.70 -8.58
CA ALA A 144 -4.13 -1.92 -8.88
C ALA A 144 -4.07 -1.48 -10.34
N ARG A 145 -4.54 -2.30 -11.29
CA ARG A 145 -4.67 -1.93 -12.71
C ARG A 145 -5.65 -0.79 -12.99
N ARG A 146 -6.49 -0.40 -12.04
CA ARG A 146 -7.35 0.80 -12.12
C ARG A 146 -6.63 2.04 -11.64
N ASN A 147 -5.64 1.89 -10.76
CA ASN A 147 -4.86 2.97 -10.16
C ASN A 147 -3.56 3.25 -10.93
N LEU A 148 -3.04 2.26 -11.65
CA LEU A 148 -1.76 2.29 -12.34
C LEU A 148 -1.89 1.86 -13.81
N PRO A 149 -0.92 2.22 -14.69
CA PRO A 149 -0.85 1.69 -16.04
C PRO A 149 -0.89 0.15 -16.02
N PRO A 150 -1.89 -0.52 -16.62
CA PRO A 150 -2.08 -1.96 -16.46
C PRO A 150 -0.88 -2.83 -16.87
N GLU A 151 -0.09 -2.36 -17.83
CA GLU A 151 1.14 -3.01 -18.30
C GLU A 151 2.29 -2.98 -17.30
N ARG A 152 2.19 -2.15 -16.25
CA ARG A 152 3.16 -2.06 -15.15
C ARG A 152 2.71 -2.78 -13.87
N VAL A 153 1.54 -3.43 -13.90
CA VAL A 153 0.99 -4.19 -12.78
C VAL A 153 0.98 -5.68 -13.09
N VAL A 154 1.79 -6.44 -12.36
CA VAL A 154 2.03 -7.86 -12.62
C VAL A 154 1.48 -8.71 -11.48
N ALA A 155 0.74 -9.76 -11.82
CA ALA A 155 0.36 -10.79 -10.86
C ALA A 155 1.49 -11.81 -10.72
N GLY A 156 1.95 -12.04 -9.50
CA GLY A 156 2.94 -13.07 -9.21
C GLY A 156 3.65 -12.86 -7.88
N ASP A 157 4.61 -13.72 -7.61
CA ASP A 157 5.26 -13.80 -6.31
C ASP A 157 6.57 -13.01 -6.28
N LEU A 158 6.53 -11.84 -5.66
CA LEU A 158 7.69 -10.96 -5.44
C LEU A 158 8.52 -10.77 -6.73
N TYR A 159 9.81 -11.07 -6.68
CA TYR A 159 10.74 -10.88 -7.78
C TYR A 159 10.56 -11.89 -8.93
N ASP A 160 9.94 -13.04 -8.70
CA ASP A 160 9.78 -14.07 -9.75
C ASP A 160 8.87 -13.58 -10.89
N ALA A 161 8.03 -12.59 -10.61
CA ALA A 161 7.12 -11.97 -11.57
C ALA A 161 7.78 -10.82 -12.37
N LEU A 162 8.94 -10.34 -11.96
CA LEU A 162 9.55 -9.17 -12.57
C LEU A 162 10.13 -9.48 -13.96
N PRO A 163 10.03 -8.53 -14.91
CA PRO A 163 10.70 -8.65 -16.21
C PRO A 163 12.21 -8.84 -16.05
N PRO A 164 12.81 -9.89 -16.64
CA PRO A 164 14.25 -10.17 -16.55
C PRO A 164 15.17 -8.99 -16.90
N GLU A 165 14.68 -8.06 -17.74
CA GLU A 165 15.41 -6.89 -18.23
C GLU A 165 15.61 -5.81 -17.16
N LEU A 166 14.97 -5.94 -15.98
CA LEU A 166 15.16 -5.04 -14.84
C LEU A 166 16.32 -5.46 -13.92
N ARG A 167 16.93 -6.63 -14.14
CA ARG A 167 18.06 -7.08 -13.32
C ARG A 167 19.20 -6.06 -13.33
N GLY A 168 19.71 -5.73 -12.14
CA GLY A 168 20.75 -4.72 -11.91
C GLY A 168 20.36 -3.27 -12.24
N ARG A 169 19.06 -2.97 -12.45
CA ARG A 169 18.58 -1.65 -12.87
C ARG A 169 17.59 -1.01 -11.89
N VAL A 170 17.13 -1.72 -10.87
CA VAL A 170 16.14 -1.20 -9.92
C VAL A 170 16.81 -0.23 -8.94
N ASP A 171 16.41 1.03 -8.96
CA ASP A 171 16.92 2.09 -8.08
C ASP A 171 16.25 2.07 -6.70
N LEU A 172 15.00 1.59 -6.64
CA LEU A 172 14.23 1.49 -5.42
C LEU A 172 13.34 0.24 -5.42
N VAL A 173 13.47 -0.59 -4.39
CA VAL A 173 12.44 -1.55 -3.99
C VAL A 173 11.70 -0.98 -2.79
N VAL A 174 10.38 -0.97 -2.84
CA VAL A 174 9.51 -0.57 -1.73
C VAL A 174 8.50 -1.69 -1.45
N ALA A 175 8.25 -2.00 -0.19
CA ALA A 175 7.32 -3.06 0.17
C ALA A 175 6.57 -2.74 1.47
N ASN A 176 5.24 -2.75 1.39
CA ASN A 176 4.38 -2.98 2.54
C ASN A 176 3.97 -4.46 2.55
N ALA A 177 4.93 -5.33 2.85
CA ALA A 177 4.71 -6.77 2.91
C ALA A 177 3.84 -7.13 4.13
N PRO A 178 3.03 -8.20 4.10
CA PRO A 178 2.33 -8.66 5.29
C PRO A 178 3.31 -8.98 6.42
N TYR A 179 3.05 -8.43 7.61
CA TYR A 179 3.94 -8.58 8.76
C TYR A 179 3.24 -8.92 10.08
N VAL A 180 1.96 -9.29 10.06
CA VAL A 180 1.27 -9.75 11.26
C VAL A 180 1.67 -11.21 11.54
N PRO A 181 2.13 -11.54 12.76
CA PRO A 181 2.32 -12.94 13.14
C PRO A 181 1.04 -13.76 12.98
N SER A 182 1.15 -14.98 12.46
CA SER A 182 -0.02 -15.78 12.07
C SER A 182 -1.03 -16.02 13.21
N ASP A 183 -0.55 -16.10 14.44
CA ASP A 183 -1.34 -16.28 15.67
C ASP A 183 -1.90 -14.96 16.24
N GLU A 184 -1.30 -13.82 15.89
CA GLU A 184 -1.76 -12.49 16.29
C GLU A 184 -2.94 -12.00 15.44
N ILE A 185 -3.18 -12.56 14.26
CA ILE A 185 -4.29 -12.16 13.35
C ILE A 185 -5.65 -12.23 14.04
N ALA A 186 -5.87 -13.20 14.94
CA ALA A 186 -7.13 -13.33 15.67
C ALA A 186 -7.46 -12.11 16.55
N PHE A 187 -6.44 -11.35 16.94
CA PHE A 187 -6.56 -10.17 17.82
C PHE A 187 -6.54 -8.84 17.05
N MET A 188 -6.46 -8.88 15.72
CA MET A 188 -6.56 -7.67 14.90
C MET A 188 -7.95 -7.04 15.00
N PRO A 189 -8.07 -5.72 14.70
CA PRO A 189 -9.38 -5.08 14.52
C PRO A 189 -10.27 -5.86 13.55
N SER A 190 -11.55 -5.99 13.87
CA SER A 190 -12.52 -6.77 13.08
C SER A 190 -12.56 -6.35 11.62
N GLU A 191 -12.47 -5.04 11.35
CA GLU A 191 -12.49 -4.49 10.00
C GLU A 191 -11.37 -5.07 9.13
N ALA A 192 -10.15 -5.18 9.65
CA ALA A 192 -9.04 -5.78 8.92
C ALA A 192 -9.12 -7.32 8.95
N ARG A 193 -9.37 -7.91 10.13
CA ARG A 193 -9.38 -9.36 10.32
C ARG A 193 -10.45 -10.07 9.49
N ASP A 194 -11.64 -9.49 9.41
CA ASP A 194 -12.83 -10.15 8.89
C ASP A 194 -13.12 -9.74 7.44
N HIS A 195 -12.56 -8.61 6.95
CA HIS A 195 -12.84 -8.09 5.60
C HIS A 195 -11.62 -7.96 4.67
N GLU A 196 -10.39 -8.11 5.16
CA GLU A 196 -9.20 -8.14 4.30
C GLU A 196 -8.71 -9.58 4.10
N HIS A 197 -8.24 -9.89 2.89
CA HIS A 197 -7.69 -11.19 2.57
C HIS A 197 -6.50 -11.48 3.47
N ARG A 198 -6.49 -12.69 4.05
CA ARG A 198 -5.42 -13.13 4.95
C ARG A 198 -4.02 -13.01 4.34
N ILE A 199 -3.89 -13.14 3.01
CA ILE A 199 -2.61 -13.02 2.30
C ILE A 199 -1.97 -11.64 2.42
N ALA A 200 -2.77 -10.58 2.65
CA ALA A 200 -2.28 -9.23 2.87
C ALA A 200 -1.90 -8.96 4.33
N LEU A 201 -2.17 -9.89 5.25
CA LEU A 201 -1.97 -9.73 6.68
C LEU A 201 -0.87 -10.65 7.22
N ASP A 202 -0.91 -11.93 6.83
CA ASP A 202 -0.13 -13.01 7.44
C ASP A 202 1.34 -12.99 7.00
N GLY A 203 2.20 -12.50 7.88
CA GLY A 203 3.65 -12.48 7.70
C GLY A 203 4.33 -13.77 8.15
N GLY A 204 3.59 -14.82 8.50
CA GLY A 204 4.13 -16.08 9.03
C GLY A 204 4.31 -16.08 10.57
N PRO A 205 5.04 -17.06 11.13
CA PRO A 205 5.08 -17.31 12.58
C PRO A 205 5.52 -16.13 13.44
N ASP A 206 6.47 -15.32 12.97
CA ASP A 206 6.98 -14.11 13.64
C ASP A 206 6.64 -12.83 12.87
N GLY A 207 5.83 -12.94 11.82
CA GLY A 207 5.46 -11.85 10.94
C GLY A 207 6.58 -11.35 10.02
N THR A 208 7.71 -12.04 9.90
CA THR A 208 8.82 -11.57 9.04
C THR A 208 9.14 -12.48 7.84
N ALA A 209 8.37 -13.54 7.63
CA ALA A 209 8.65 -14.52 6.58
C ALA A 209 8.64 -13.88 5.17
N VAL A 210 7.69 -12.99 4.88
CA VAL A 210 7.64 -12.30 3.59
C VAL A 210 8.72 -11.21 3.50
N GLN A 211 9.00 -10.49 4.59
CA GLN A 211 10.09 -9.52 4.64
C GLN A 211 11.46 -10.18 4.37
N ALA A 212 11.68 -11.40 4.87
CA ALA A 212 12.90 -12.17 4.62
C ALA A 212 13.05 -12.54 3.13
N ARG A 213 11.95 -12.84 2.45
CA ARG A 213 11.94 -13.09 1.00
C ARG A 213 12.19 -11.82 0.19
N VAL A 214 11.59 -10.70 0.59
CA VAL A 214 11.87 -9.37 0.01
C VAL A 214 13.35 -9.02 0.15
N ALA A 215 13.94 -9.22 1.33
CA ALA A 215 15.36 -8.94 1.55
C ALA A 215 16.25 -9.87 0.71
N SER A 216 16.10 -11.18 0.84
CA SER A 216 16.99 -12.15 0.17
C SER A 216 16.96 -12.10 -1.36
N GLY A 217 15.83 -11.73 -1.96
CA GLY A 217 15.71 -11.61 -3.42
C GLY A 217 16.26 -10.31 -4.02
N CYS A 218 16.53 -9.26 -3.22
CA CYS A 218 16.73 -7.93 -3.78
C CYS A 218 17.99 -7.77 -4.64
N ARG A 219 19.11 -8.37 -4.23
CA ARG A 219 20.45 -7.97 -4.72
C ARG A 219 20.65 -8.12 -6.23
N GLU A 220 20.03 -9.11 -6.87
CA GLU A 220 20.17 -9.32 -8.32
C GLU A 220 19.47 -8.23 -9.15
N TRP A 221 18.54 -7.49 -8.54
CA TRP A 221 17.73 -6.46 -9.18
C TRP A 221 18.30 -5.05 -8.99
N LEU A 222 19.00 -4.82 -7.88
CA LEU A 222 19.43 -3.49 -7.46
C LEU A 222 20.52 -2.89 -8.35
N ALA A 223 20.32 -1.65 -8.78
CA ALA A 223 21.36 -0.79 -9.33
C ALA A 223 22.36 -0.36 -8.24
N PRO A 224 23.59 0.07 -8.59
CA PRO A 224 24.51 0.65 -7.61
C PRO A 224 23.92 1.89 -6.93
N GLY A 225 23.90 1.91 -5.60
CA GLY A 225 23.30 3.01 -4.82
C GLY A 225 21.80 2.86 -4.57
N ALA A 226 21.17 1.80 -5.10
CA ALA A 226 19.75 1.55 -4.92
C ALA A 226 19.36 1.33 -3.46
N ARG A 227 18.08 1.55 -3.17
CA ARG A 227 17.53 1.43 -1.82
C ARG A 227 16.44 0.37 -1.76
N VAL A 228 16.31 -0.27 -0.60
CA VAL A 228 15.22 -1.17 -0.25
C VAL A 228 14.51 -0.59 0.96
N VAL A 229 13.21 -0.35 0.87
CA VAL A 229 12.39 0.23 1.94
C VAL A 229 11.26 -0.73 2.28
N ILE A 230 11.23 -1.21 3.53
CA ILE A 230 10.25 -2.19 4.00
C ILE A 230 9.46 -1.60 5.17
N GLU A 231 8.13 -1.54 5.08
CA GLU A 231 7.26 -1.26 6.23
C GLU A 231 7.35 -2.41 7.23
N THR A 232 7.41 -2.10 8.51
CA THR A 232 7.43 -3.10 9.58
C THR A 232 6.85 -2.51 10.87
N SER A 233 6.72 -3.31 11.93
CA SER A 233 6.40 -2.79 13.26
C SER A 233 7.66 -2.37 14.01
N GLU A 234 7.53 -1.49 15.00
CA GLU A 234 8.65 -1.11 15.88
C GLU A 234 9.31 -2.34 16.53
N ARG A 235 8.50 -3.31 16.95
CA ARG A 235 8.96 -4.58 17.53
C ARG A 235 9.77 -5.42 16.54
N GLN A 236 9.39 -5.44 15.27
CA GLN A 236 10.04 -6.24 14.24
C GLN A 236 11.20 -5.51 13.54
N ALA A 237 11.30 -4.18 13.68
CA ALA A 237 12.31 -3.38 12.99
C ALA A 237 13.76 -3.86 13.17
N PRO A 238 14.22 -4.31 14.36
CA PRO A 238 15.56 -4.87 14.49
C PRO A 238 15.78 -6.12 13.63
N LEU A 239 14.78 -7.01 13.54
CA LEU A 239 14.84 -8.22 12.73
C LEU A 239 14.80 -7.88 11.23
N THR A 240 13.89 -6.99 10.81
CA THR A 240 13.85 -6.49 9.43
C THR A 240 15.18 -5.83 9.02
N ALA A 241 15.83 -5.11 9.92
CA ALA A 241 17.16 -4.55 9.70
C ALA A 241 18.24 -5.62 9.54
N SER A 242 18.27 -6.64 10.40
CA SER A 242 19.19 -7.76 10.26
C SER A 242 19.02 -8.47 8.91
N LEU A 243 17.78 -8.69 8.46
CA LEU A 243 17.50 -9.33 7.17
C LEU A 243 18.12 -8.57 5.98
N LEU A 244 18.09 -7.23 5.99
CA LEU A 244 18.72 -6.41 4.94
C LEU A 244 20.25 -6.32 5.11
N ASP A 245 20.75 -6.26 6.34
CA ASP A 245 22.19 -6.23 6.64
C ASP A 245 22.89 -7.53 6.20
N GLU A 246 22.24 -8.68 6.37
CA GLU A 246 22.71 -9.99 5.88
C GLU A 246 22.89 -10.03 4.35
N GLN A 247 22.19 -9.16 3.62
CA GLN A 247 22.34 -8.99 2.17
C GLN A 247 23.44 -7.98 1.80
N GLY A 248 24.13 -7.41 2.80
CA GLY A 248 25.20 -6.43 2.63
C GLY A 248 24.70 -5.01 2.37
N LEU A 249 23.47 -4.68 2.75
CA LEU A 249 22.95 -3.32 2.65
C LEU A 249 23.28 -2.54 3.92
N ALA A 250 23.64 -1.26 3.78
CA ALA A 250 23.76 -0.37 4.93
C ALA A 250 22.36 0.00 5.44
N VAL A 251 22.02 -0.39 6.67
CA VAL A 251 20.67 -0.29 7.21
C VAL A 251 20.46 0.90 8.16
N ARG A 252 19.25 1.46 8.14
CA ARG A 252 18.74 2.37 9.16
C ARG A 252 17.24 2.11 9.40
N VAL A 253 16.80 2.28 10.63
CA VAL A 253 15.39 2.25 11.00
C VAL A 253 14.86 3.68 11.03
N VAL A 254 13.67 3.90 10.50
CA VAL A 254 12.99 5.19 10.45
C VAL A 254 11.62 5.06 11.10
N ARG A 255 11.32 5.99 12.00
CA ARG A 255 10.06 6.07 12.73
C ARG A 255 9.41 7.42 12.47
N ASP A 256 8.14 7.39 12.11
CA ASP A 256 7.27 8.57 12.07
C ASP A 256 6.24 8.46 13.20
N GLU A 257 6.48 9.20 14.28
CA GLU A 257 5.62 9.25 15.46
C GLU A 257 4.24 9.83 15.15
N HIS A 258 4.12 10.72 14.17
CA HIS A 258 2.85 11.37 13.84
C HIS A 258 1.91 10.43 13.09
N ARG A 259 2.45 9.60 12.20
CA ARG A 259 1.68 8.65 11.39
C ARG A 259 1.65 7.23 11.95
N ASP A 260 2.35 6.99 13.07
CA ASP A 260 2.58 5.65 13.61
C ASP A 260 3.24 4.68 12.59
N GLY A 261 4.09 5.23 11.71
CA GLY A 261 4.82 4.46 10.69
C GLY A 261 6.21 4.03 11.16
N THR A 262 6.60 2.80 10.85
CA THR A 262 7.99 2.32 11.00
C THR A 262 8.43 1.66 9.70
N ALA A 263 9.63 2.02 9.23
CA ALA A 263 10.23 1.41 8.05
C ALA A 263 11.71 1.16 8.26
N VAL A 264 12.24 0.13 7.60
CA VAL A 264 13.68 -0.12 7.51
C VAL A 264 14.14 0.21 6.10
N VAL A 265 15.22 0.99 6.02
CA VAL A 265 15.87 1.39 4.77
C VAL A 265 17.23 0.71 4.69
N GLY A 266 17.43 -0.11 3.67
CA GLY A 266 18.72 -0.64 3.26
C GLY A 266 19.25 0.12 2.06
N THR A 267 20.54 0.49 2.05
CA THR A 267 21.21 1.07 0.88
C THR A 267 22.25 0.11 0.32
N TRP A 268 22.13 -0.23 -0.95
CA TRP A 268 23.08 -1.10 -1.64
C TRP A 268 24.26 -0.30 -2.17
N ARG A 269 25.44 -0.55 -1.59
CA ARG A 269 26.71 0.02 -2.06
C ARG A 269 27.61 -1.12 -2.48
N PRO A 270 27.58 -1.55 -3.75
CA PRO A 270 28.48 -2.61 -4.20
C PRO A 270 29.92 -2.17 -3.95
N ALA A 271 30.74 -3.07 -3.43
CA ALA A 271 32.17 -2.82 -3.28
C ALA A 271 32.76 -2.41 -4.64
N PRO A 272 33.67 -1.42 -4.69
CA PRO A 272 34.30 -1.05 -5.95
C PRO A 272 34.96 -2.29 -6.55
N ALA A 273 34.66 -2.56 -7.83
CA ALA A 273 35.26 -3.67 -8.56
C ALA A 273 36.78 -3.46 -8.65
N GLY A 274 37.55 -4.01 -7.70
CA GLY A 274 38.99 -3.74 -7.65
C GLY A 274 39.79 -4.30 -6.49
N GLU A 275 39.21 -4.66 -5.34
CA GLU A 275 39.99 -5.30 -4.26
C GLU A 275 39.79 -6.81 -4.26
N ALA A 276 40.34 -7.45 -5.31
CA ALA A 276 40.74 -8.84 -5.19
C ALA A 276 41.72 -8.92 -4.03
N HIS A 277 41.32 -9.59 -2.96
CA HIS A 277 42.12 -9.87 -1.79
C HIS A 277 43.39 -10.59 -2.25
N THR A 278 44.49 -9.86 -2.47
CA THR A 278 45.81 -10.47 -2.63
C THR A 278 46.16 -11.07 -1.28
N ALA A 279 45.82 -12.35 -1.10
CA ALA A 279 46.36 -13.17 -0.05
C ALA A 279 47.88 -13.13 -0.20
N HIS A 280 48.53 -12.40 0.71
CA HIS A 280 49.97 -12.37 0.84
C HIS A 280 50.42 -13.75 1.31
N VAL A 281 50.76 -14.62 0.36
CA VAL A 281 51.55 -15.82 0.64
C VAL A 281 52.92 -15.33 1.09
N ARG A 282 53.21 -15.45 2.40
CA ARG A 282 54.57 -15.26 2.91
C ARG A 282 55.43 -16.43 2.43
N PRO A 283 56.60 -16.20 1.82
CA PRO A 283 57.62 -17.23 1.73
C PRO A 283 58.44 -17.23 3.02
N GLY A 284 58.72 -18.43 3.54
CA GLY A 284 59.72 -18.68 4.59
C GLY A 284 59.13 -19.11 5.93
#